data_AF-X1PE11-F1
#
_entry.id   AF-X1PE11-F1
#
_cell.length_a   1.000
_cell.length_b   1.000
_cell.length_c   1.000
_cell.angle_alpha   90.00
_cell.angle_beta   90.00
_cell.angle_gamma   90.00
#
_symmetry.space_group_name_H-M   'P 1'
#
loop_
_entity.id
_entity.type
_entity.pdbx_description
1 polymer ?
#
loop_
_entity_poly.entity_id
_entity_poly.type
_entity_poly.pdbx_seq_one_letter_code
_entity_poly.pdbx_strand_id
1 'polypeptide(L)' 'MSQRDDLFKKFGPILFESSVISILELVNESRRARGWPEITLQDFYDKVNNHITELEPYDWMNEEI' A
#
# COMPACT_ATOMS: atom_id res chain seq x y z
N MET A 1 14.32 -1.93 23.67
CA MET A 1 14.42 -1.90 22.20
C MET A 1 13.04 -2.23 21.67
N SER A 2 12.36 -1.35 20.94
CA SER A 2 11.10 -1.75 20.30
C SER A 2 11.45 -2.80 19.26
N GLN A 3 10.85 -3.98 19.36
CA GLN A 3 11.06 -5.01 18.35
C GLN A 3 10.43 -4.54 17.03
N ARG A 4 10.88 -5.08 15.90
CA ARG A 4 10.38 -4.75 14.56
C ARG A 4 8.85 -4.75 14.52
N ASP A 5 8.25 -5.69 15.23
CA ASP A 5 6.81 -5.91 15.28
C ASP A 5 6.08 -4.83 16.09
N ASP A 6 6.72 -4.24 17.10
CA ASP A 6 6.12 -3.13 17.87
C ASP A 6 6.03 -1.86 17.01
N LEU A 7 7.06 -1.59 16.21
CA LEU A 7 7.07 -0.48 15.26
C LEU A 7 6.06 -0.73 14.14
N PHE A 8 6.01 -1.95 13.61
CA PHE A 8 5.05 -2.31 12.57
C PHE A 8 3.60 -2.24 13.08
N LYS A 9 3.30 -2.75 14.27
CA LYS A 9 1.95 -2.65 14.86
C LYS A 9 1.55 -1.20 15.14
N LYS A 10 2.49 -0.38 15.63
CA LYS A 10 2.21 1.00 16.04
C LYS A 10 2.10 1.97 14.87
N PHE A 11 2.95 1.80 13.84
CA PHE A 11 3.08 2.77 12.76
C PHE A 11 2.83 2.18 11.37
N GLY A 12 2.97 0.86 11.19
CA GLY A 12 2.84 0.18 9.90
C GLY A 12 1.51 0.48 9.19
N PRO A 13 0.34 0.31 9.83
CA PRO A 13 -0.95 0.60 9.19
C PRO A 13 -1.08 2.07 8.74
N ILE A 14 -0.75 3.01 9.62
CA ILE A 14 -0.85 4.46 9.33
C ILE A 14 0.17 4.88 8.26
N LEU A 15 1.39 4.35 8.33
CA LEU A 15 2.44 4.64 7.36
C LEU A 15 2.07 4.08 5.98
N PHE A 16 1.51 2.88 5.93
CA PHE A 16 1.03 2.28 4.70
C PHE A 16 -0.10 3.09 4.08
N GLU A 17 -1.15 3.38 4.85
CA GLU A 17 -2.32 4.13 4.36
C GLU A 17 -1.95 5.53 3.89
N SER A 18 -1.13 6.26 4.66
CA SER A 18 -0.65 7.58 4.25
C SER A 18 0.21 7.54 2.99
N SER A 19 1.08 6.54 2.84
CA SER A 19 1.89 6.36 1.62
C SER A 19 1.02 6.08 0.40
N VAL A 20 0.00 5.23 0.55
CA VAL A 20 -0.94 4.91 -0.54
C VAL A 20 -1.71 6.15 -0.98
N ILE A 21 -2.23 6.94 -0.03
CA ILE A 21 -2.94 8.19 -0.33
C ILE A 21 -2.03 9.17 -1.08
N SER A 22 -0.81 9.39 -0.57
CA SER A 22 0.14 10.31 -1.23
C SER A 22 0.51 9.86 -2.65
N ILE A 23 0.68 8.55 -2.88
CA ILE A 23 0.93 8.01 -4.22
C ILE A 23 -0.29 8.25 -5.12
N LEU A 24 -1.50 8.02 -4.62
CA LEU A 24 -2.74 8.21 -5.37
C LEU A 24 -2.92 9.67 -5.79
N GLU A 25 -2.62 10.62 -4.90
CA GLU A 25 -2.66 12.06 -5.18
C GLU A 25 -1.71 12.42 -6.33
N LEU A 26 -0.45 11.99 -6.25
CA LEU A 26 0.57 12.23 -7.29
C LEU A 26 0.18 11.61 -8.64
N VAL A 27 -0.38 10.40 -8.62
CA VAL A 27 -0.86 9.73 -9.83
C VAL A 27 -2.03 10.51 -10.43
N ASN A 28 -3.01 10.93 -9.63
CA ASN A 28 -4.17 11.68 -10.10
C ASN A 28 -3.80 13.07 -10.60
N GLU A 29 -2.82 13.75 -10.01
CA GLU A 29 -2.24 14.97 -10.57
C GLU A 29 -1.70 14.74 -11.98
N SER A 30 -0.93 13.67 -12.18
CA SER A 30 -0.39 13.31 -13.50
C SER A 30 -1.50 12.95 -14.50
N ARG A 31 -2.56 12.28 -14.05
CA ARG A 31 -3.71 11.90 -14.89
C ARG A 31 -4.52 13.12 -15.31
N ARG A 32 -4.82 14.03 -14.37
CA ARG A 32 -5.47 15.32 -14.66
C ARG A 32 -4.71 16.12 -15.71
N ALA A 33 -3.38 16.20 -15.59
CA ALA A 33 -2.54 16.90 -16.56
C ALA A 33 -2.61 16.32 -17.98
N ARG A 34 -3.00 15.05 -18.13
CA ARG A 34 -3.19 14.34 -19.40
C ARG A 34 -4.65 14.27 -19.86
N GLY A 35 -5.59 14.88 -19.11
CA GLY A 35 -7.02 14.77 -19.38
C GLY A 35 -7.58 13.36 -19.15
N TRP A 36 -6.90 12.54 -18.35
CA TRP A 36 -7.35 11.19 -17.99
C TRP A 36 -8.24 11.24 -16.74
N PRO A 37 -9.21 10.31 -16.64
CA PRO A 37 -10.05 10.21 -15.45
C PRO A 37 -9.20 9.83 -14.23
N GLU A 38 -9.52 10.39 -13.06
CA GLU A 38 -8.88 10.02 -11.81
C GLU A 38 -9.18 8.57 -11.43
N ILE A 39 -8.29 7.98 -10.63
CA ILE A 39 -8.48 6.67 -10.00
C ILE A 39 -8.78 6.88 -8.52
N THR A 40 -9.64 6.03 -7.98
CA THR A 40 -10.03 6.06 -6.57
C THR A 40 -9.11 5.19 -5.72
N LEU A 41 -9.22 5.36 -4.40
CA LEU A 41 -8.53 4.48 -3.46
C LEU A 41 -9.02 3.03 -3.59
N GLN A 42 -10.30 2.83 -3.92
CA GLN A 42 -10.85 1.49 -4.17
C GLN A 42 -10.21 0.85 -5.41
N ASP A 43 -10.04 1.59 -6.51
CA ASP A 43 -9.35 1.08 -7.70
C ASP A 43 -7.91 0.62 -7.40
N PHE A 44 -7.25 1.32 -6.47
CA PHE A 44 -5.92 0.94 -6.00
C PHE A 44 -5.97 -0.34 -5.15
N TYR A 45 -6.90 -0.45 -4.20
CA TYR A 45 -7.07 -1.66 -3.39
C TYR A 45 -7.44 -2.88 -4.21
N ASP A 46 -8.32 -2.74 -5.20
CA ASP A 46 -8.68 -3.84 -6.10
C ASP A 46 -7.46 -4.31 -6.89
N LYS A 47 -6.60 -3.39 -7.36
CA LYS A 47 -5.33 -3.72 -8.02
C LYS A 47 -4.35 -4.42 -7.08
N VAL A 48 -4.18 -3.93 -5.85
CA VAL A 48 -3.31 -4.56 -4.86
C VAL A 48 -3.79 -5.97 -4.54
N ASN A 49 -5.10 -6.16 -4.36
CA ASN A 49 -5.67 -7.47 -4.08
C ASN A 49 -5.47 -8.46 -5.24
N ASN A 50 -5.50 -7.99 -6.48
CA ASN A 50 -5.17 -8.84 -7.63
C ASN A 50 -3.68 -9.24 -7.63
N HIS A 51 -2.78 -8.33 -7.29
CA HIS A 51 -1.34 -8.63 -7.27
C HIS A 51 -0.91 -9.42 -6.04
N ILE A 52 -1.54 -9.24 -4.87
CA ILE A 52 -1.14 -9.94 -3.65
C ILE A 52 -1.32 -11.45 -3.78
N THR A 53 -2.31 -11.89 -4.57
CA THR A 53 -2.52 -13.31 -4.89
C THR A 53 -1.44 -13.89 -5.81
N GLU A 54 -0.65 -13.03 -6.47
CA GLU A 54 0.45 -13.41 -7.37
C GLU A 54 1.81 -13.36 -6.67
N LEU A 55 1.89 -12.80 -5.45
CA LEU A 55 3.13 -12.64 -4.70
C LEU A 55 3.34 -13.81 -3.73
N GLU A 56 4.56 -14.36 -3.72
CA GLU A 56 4.95 -15.32 -2.70
C GLU A 56 5.27 -14.59 -1.38
N PRO A 57 4.82 -15.10 -0.22
CA PRO A 57 5.22 -14.57 1.07
C PRO A 57 6.74 -14.64 1.23
N TYR A 58 7.33 -13.62 1.85
CA TYR A 58 8.74 -13.69 2.23
C TYR A 58 8.96 -14.72 3.35
N ASP A 59 10.14 -15.33 3.42
CA ASP A 59 10.46 -16.37 4.43
C ASP A 59 10.11 -15.93 5.86
N TRP A 60 10.41 -14.67 6.21
CA TRP A 60 10.13 -14.10 7.53
C TRP A 60 8.64 -13.89 7.83
N MET A 61 7.76 -13.93 6.83
CA MET A 61 6.30 -13.86 7.04
C MET A 61 5.72 -15.21 7.47
N ASN A 62 6.44 -16.30 7.22
CA ASN A 62 6.08 -17.66 7.60
C ASN A 62 6.75 -18.11 8.91
N GLU A 63 7.63 -17.28 9.49
CA GLU A 63 8.15 -17.48 10.84
C GLU A 63 6.96 -17.36 11.82
N GLU A 64 6.52 -18.48 12.39
CA GLU A 64 5.49 -18.49 13.44
C GLU A 64 5.88 -17.51 14.55
N ILE A 65 5.01 -16.53 14.82
CA ILE A 65 5.14 -15.56 15.93
C ILE A 65 4.87 -16.25 17.27
#